data_AF-A0A818PWA4-F1
#
_entry.id   AF-A0A818PWA4-F1
#
_cell.length_a   1.000
_cell.length_b   1.000
_cell.length_c   1.000
_cell.angle_alpha   90.00
_cell.angle_beta   90.00
_cell.angle_gamma   90.00
#
_symmetry.space_group_name_H-M   'P 1'
#
loop_
_entity.id
_entity.type
_entity.pdbx_description
1 polymer ?
#
loop_
_entity_poly.entity_id
_entity_poly.type
_entity_poly.pdbx_seq_one_letter_code
_entity_poly.pdbx_strand_id
1 'polypeptide(L)'
;MAFVTNARQLIVLRFLLGMVIAGYFPGIITYFSLWYPKREQIMRIAIFCTATFGSGALVGILAYASSKMNGVANLKSWQWLFLLPGLPVIPVGIVTYLALGNIPETVQCKTK
;
A
#
# COMPACT_ATOMS: atom_id res chain seq x y z
N MET A 1 4.41 -10.28 -9.55
CA MET A 1 5.80 -10.78 -9.46
C MET A 1 5.84 -12.29 -9.28
N ALA A 2 4.90 -12.87 -8.52
CA ALA A 2 4.83 -14.32 -8.28
C ALA A 2 4.87 -15.17 -9.57
N PHE A 3 4.13 -14.83 -10.64
CA PHE A 3 4.05 -15.67 -11.86
C PHE A 3 5.01 -15.28 -12.99
N VAL A 4 6.07 -14.52 -12.70
CA VAL A 4 7.05 -14.11 -13.72
C VAL A 4 7.93 -15.30 -14.13
N THR A 5 8.03 -15.53 -15.44
CA THR A 5 8.86 -16.59 -16.03
C THR A 5 10.12 -16.04 -16.70
N ASN A 6 10.11 -14.78 -17.14
CA ASN A 6 11.19 -14.15 -17.88
C ASN A 6 11.86 -12.99 -17.13
N ALA A 7 13.19 -12.86 -17.24
CA ALA A 7 13.95 -11.77 -16.61
C ALA A 7 13.48 -10.37 -17.05
N ARG A 8 13.11 -10.21 -18.33
CA ARG A 8 12.55 -8.95 -18.86
C ARG A 8 11.24 -8.57 -18.18
N GLN A 9 10.36 -9.54 -17.92
CA GLN A 9 9.10 -9.29 -17.22
C GLN A 9 9.35 -8.85 -15.77
N LEU A 10 10.35 -9.44 -15.11
CA LEU A 10 10.72 -9.04 -13.75
C LEU A 10 11.14 -7.57 -13.69
N ILE A 11 11.99 -7.14 -14.62
CA ILE A 11 12.49 -5.76 -14.69
C ILE A 11 11.34 -4.77 -14.93
N VAL A 12 10.49 -5.05 -15.93
CA VAL A 12 9.33 -4.21 -16.24
C VAL A 12 8.39 -4.10 -15.04
N LEU A 13 8.08 -5.22 -14.38
CA LEU A 13 7.17 -5.21 -13.24
C LEU A 13 7.77 -4.48 -12.03
N ARG A 14 9.10 -4.53 -11.87
CA ARG A 14 9.82 -3.79 -10.82
C ARG A 14 9.82 -2.29 -11.08
N PHE A 15 9.97 -1.89 -12.33
CA PHE A 15 9.85 -0.50 -12.77
C PHE A 15 8.43 0.04 -12.51
N LEU A 16 7.40 -0.70 -12.93
CA LEU A 16 6.01 -0.31 -12.69
C LEU A 16 5.69 -0.21 -11.20
N LEU A 17 6.16 -1.15 -10.38
CA LEU A 17 5.99 -1.08 -8.93
C LEU A 17 6.63 0.18 -8.35
N GLY A 18 7.84 0.54 -8.81
CA GLY A 18 8.51 1.77 -8.39
C GLY A 18 7.74 3.03 -8.78
N MET A 19 7.24 3.08 -10.02
CA MET A 19 6.42 4.19 -10.51
C MET A 19 5.15 4.40 -9.66
N VAL A 20 4.46 3.31 -9.32
CA VAL A 20 3.25 3.36 -8.47
C VAL A 20 3.58 3.85 -7.05
N ILE A 21 4.68 3.38 -6.47
CA ILE A 21 5.08 3.76 -5.10
C ILE A 21 5.54 5.22 -5.03
N ALA A 22 6.15 5.75 -6.09
CA ALA A 22 6.63 7.14 -6.10
C ALA A 22 5.50 8.17 -5.87
N GLY A 23 4.29 7.89 -6.36
CA GLY A 23 3.12 8.77 -6.18
C GLY A 23 2.39 8.59 -4.85
N TYR A 24 2.62 7.49 -4.13
CA TYR A 24 1.82 7.12 -2.96
C TYR A 24 1.98 8.11 -1.79
N PHE A 25 3.22 8.36 -1.37
CA PHE A 25 3.51 9.28 -0.26
C PHE A 25 3.03 10.72 -0.50
N PRO A 26 3.38 11.39 -1.62
CA PRO A 26 2.89 12.74 -1.88
C PRO A 26 1.37 12.79 -2.07
N GLY A 27 0.76 11.75 -2.64
CA GLY A 27 -0.70 11.66 -2.79
C GLY A 27 -1.43 11.68 -1.45
N ILE A 28 -0.94 10.92 -0.46
CA ILE A 28 -1.53 10.89 0.90
C ILE A 28 -1.38 12.25 1.61
N ILE A 29 -0.22 12.90 1.48
CA ILE A 29 0.04 14.19 2.12
C ILE A 29 -0.89 15.27 1.56
N THR A 30 -1.06 15.31 0.24
CA THR A 30 -2.01 16.23 -0.41
C THR A 30 -3.45 15.93 0.00
N TYR A 31 -3.82 14.66 0.10
CA TYR A 31 -5.15 14.25 0.58
C TYR A 31 -5.41 14.75 2.01
N PHE A 32 -4.45 14.58 2.93
CA PHE A 32 -4.60 15.11 4.30
C PHE A 32 -4.66 16.63 4.35
N SER A 33 -3.93 17.32 3.47
CA SER A 33 -3.93 18.78 3.40
C SER A 33 -5.25 19.37 2.90
N LEU A 34 -5.99 18.63 2.06
CA LEU A 34 -7.31 19.02 1.56
C LEU A 34 -8.43 18.80 2.61
N TRP A 35 -8.32 17.74 3.41
CA TRP A 35 -9.37 17.32 4.34
C TRP A 35 -9.25 17.85 5.77
N TYR A 36 -8.05 18.26 6.21
CA TYR A 36 -7.81 18.62 7.61
C TYR A 36 -7.15 20.00 7.78
N PRO A 37 -7.50 20.74 8.85
CA PRO A 37 -6.83 21.99 9.18
C PRO A 37 -5.38 21.73 9.66
N LYS A 38 -4.48 22.70 9.41
CA LYS A 38 -3.04 22.60 9.67
C LYS A 38 -2.68 22.14 11.09
N ARG A 39 -3.50 22.48 12.08
CA ARG A 39 -3.28 22.13 13.50
C ARG A 39 -3.49 20.63 13.77
N GLU A 40 -4.42 19.98 13.08
CA GLU A 40 -4.70 18.54 13.26
C GLU A 40 -3.94 17.65 12.26
N GLN A 41 -3.51 18.23 11.14
CA GLN A 41 -2.81 17.50 10.07
C GLN A 41 -1.56 16.77 10.59
N ILE A 42 -0.76 17.42 11.46
CA ILE A 42 0.49 16.84 11.99
C ILE A 42 0.21 15.58 12.80
N MET A 43 -0.82 15.58 13.65
CA MET A 43 -1.19 14.40 14.45
C MET A 43 -1.64 13.23 13.57
N ARG A 44 -2.38 13.50 12.49
CA ARG A 44 -2.85 12.45 11.56
C ARG A 44 -1.72 11.85 10.75
N ILE A 45 -0.79 12.68 10.29
CA ILE A 45 0.44 12.21 9.63
C ILE A 45 1.30 11.40 10.61
N ALA A 46 1.40 11.81 11.88
CA ALA A 46 2.15 11.06 12.89
C ALA A 46 1.58 9.66 13.11
N ILE A 47 0.25 9.52 13.21
CA ILE A 47 -0.43 8.21 13.32
C ILE A 47 -0.18 7.36 12.06
N PHE A 48 -0.23 7.97 10.87
CA PHE A 48 0.06 7.26 9.62
C PHE A 48 1.53 6.76 9.57
N CYS A 49 2.48 7.60 10.00
CA CYS A 49 3.88 7.23 10.07
C CYS A 49 4.12 6.09 11.08
N THR A 50 3.53 6.13 12.27
CA THR A 50 3.69 5.05 13.26
C THR A 50 3.07 3.74 12.77
N ALA A 51 1.92 3.79 12.10
CA ALA A 51 1.33 2.63 11.44
C ALA A 51 2.24 2.07 10.33
N THR A 52 2.89 2.94 9.56
CA THR A 52 3.85 2.54 8.52
C THR A 52 5.06 1.81 9.12
N PHE A 53 5.63 2.33 10.20
CA PHE A 53 6.71 1.64 10.92
C PHE A 53 6.25 0.32 11.54
N GLY A 54 5.05 0.28 12.12
CA GLY A 54 4.45 -0.94 12.66
C GLY A 54 4.25 -2.03 11.61
N SER A 55 3.86 -1.65 10.38
CA SER A 55 3.73 -2.56 9.24
C SER A 55 5.04 -3.27 8.90
N GLY A 56 6.18 -2.59 9.07
CA GLY A 56 7.51 -3.18 8.85
C GLY A 56 7.77 -4.43 9.68
N ALA A 57 7.31 -4.46 10.94
CA ALA A 57 7.43 -5.64 11.80
C ALA A 57 6.54 -6.81 11.33
N LEU A 58 5.35 -6.51 10.81
CA LEU A 58 4.42 -7.51 10.28
C LEU A 58 4.95 -8.20 9.01
N VAL A 59 5.70 -7.47 8.17
CA VAL A 59 6.33 -8.04 6.97
C VAL A 59 7.34 -9.13 7.33
N GLY A 60 8.07 -8.99 8.44
CA GLY A 60 9.00 -10.03 8.92
C GLY A 60 8.29 -11.33 9.33
N ILE A 61 7.15 -11.22 10.01
CA ILE A 61 6.32 -12.37 10.40
C ILE A 61 5.72 -13.04 9.16
N LEU A 62 5.22 -12.26 8.21
CA LEU A 62 4.72 -12.74 6.93
C LEU A 62 5.81 -13.42 6.10
N ALA A 63 7.06 -12.96 6.21
CA ALA A 63 8.19 -13.61 5.55
C ALA A 63 8.51 -14.97 6.16
N TYR A 64 8.44 -15.09 7.48
CA TYR A 64 8.56 -16.38 8.17
C TYR A 64 7.44 -17.35 7.75
N ALA A 65 6.18 -16.88 7.70
CA ALA A 65 5.05 -17.69 7.23
C ALA A 65 5.24 -18.14 5.77
N SER A 66 5.74 -17.26 4.90
CA SER A 66 6.03 -17.56 3.49
C SER A 66 7.11 -18.62 3.31
N SER A 67 8.12 -18.65 4.19
CA SER A 67 9.19 -19.66 4.20
C SER A 67 8.68 -21.08 4.53
N LYS A 68 7.62 -21.17 5.35
CA LYS A 68 7.01 -22.46 5.72
C LYS A 68 6.11 -23.07 4.63
N MET A 69 5.67 -22.28 3.64
CA MET A 69 4.81 -22.75 2.53
C MET A 69 5.58 -23.17 1.27
N ASN A 70 6.81 -23.65 1.42
CA ASN A 70 7.56 -24.23 0.30
C ASN A 70 6.85 -25.47 -0.24
N GLY A 71 6.45 -25.45 -1.52
CA GLY A 71 5.82 -26.58 -2.20
C GLY A 71 4.28 -26.58 -2.18
N VAL A 72 3.65 -25.65 -1.45
CA VAL A 72 2.20 -25.45 -1.52
C VAL A 72 1.84 -24.86 -2.89
N ALA A 73 0.92 -25.50 -3.60
CA ALA A 73 0.47 -25.13 -4.96
C ALA A 73 1.58 -25.09 -6.04
N ASN A 74 2.69 -25.85 -5.86
CA ASN A 74 3.83 -25.86 -6.79
C ASN A 74 4.54 -24.50 -6.93
N LEU A 75 4.37 -23.62 -5.94
CA LEU A 75 4.97 -22.30 -5.90
C LEU A 75 6.18 -22.27 -4.96
N LYS A 76 7.20 -21.50 -5.35
CA LYS A 76 8.40 -21.24 -4.54
C LYS A 76 8.05 -20.27 -3.41
N SER A 77 8.68 -20.40 -2.24
CA SER A 77 8.40 -19.48 -1.10
C SER A 77 8.54 -17.99 -1.42
N TRP A 78 9.43 -17.59 -2.34
CA TRP A 78 9.55 -16.19 -2.72
C TRP A 78 8.30 -15.68 -3.47
N GLN A 79 7.56 -16.54 -4.16
CA GLN A 79 6.33 -16.16 -4.85
C GLN A 79 5.23 -15.85 -3.82
N TRP A 80 5.17 -16.64 -2.74
CA TRP A 80 4.27 -16.41 -1.61
C TRP A 80 4.56 -15.11 -0.87
N LEU A 81 5.82 -14.66 -0.79
CA LEU A 81 6.18 -13.34 -0.22
C LEU A 81 5.51 -12.18 -0.95
N PHE A 82 5.26 -12.30 -2.25
CA PHE A 82 4.54 -11.28 -3.02
C PHE A 82 3.03 -11.51 -3.05
N LEU A 83 2.59 -12.77 -2.98
CA LEU A 83 1.18 -13.13 -3.13
C LEU A 83 0.39 -12.87 -1.83
N LEU A 84 0.91 -13.30 -0.69
CA LEU A 84 0.23 -13.18 0.61
C LEU A 84 -0.12 -11.74 0.99
N PRO A 85 0.82 -10.78 0.99
CA PRO A 85 0.48 -9.39 1.30
C PRO A 85 -0.19 -8.68 0.12
N GLY A 86 0.10 -9.08 -1.13
CA GLY A 86 -0.44 -8.39 -2.32
C GLY A 86 -1.91 -8.68 -2.60
N LEU A 87 -2.36 -9.92 -2.37
CA LEU A 87 -3.73 -10.34 -2.65
C LEU A 87 -4.80 -9.57 -1.86
N PRO A 88 -4.70 -9.38 -0.52
CA PRO A 88 -5.70 -8.63 0.24
C PRO A 88 -5.65 -7.13 -0.02
N VAL A 89 -4.53 -6.57 -0.51
CA VAL A 89 -4.39 -5.13 -0.78
C VAL A 89 -5.25 -4.70 -1.97
N ILE A 90 -5.47 -5.56 -2.96
CA ILE A 90 -6.29 -5.26 -4.14
C ILE A 90 -7.75 -4.90 -3.76
N PRO A 91 -8.51 -5.75 -3.05
CA PRO A 91 -9.87 -5.41 -2.66
C PRO A 91 -9.93 -4.24 -1.67
N VAL A 92 -8.96 -4.11 -0.75
CA VAL A 92 -8.88 -2.96 0.15
C VAL A 92 -8.69 -1.66 -0.63
N GLY A 93 -7.86 -1.67 -1.68
CA GLY A 93 -7.69 -0.52 -2.57
C GLY A 93 -8.99 -0.15 -3.32
N ILE A 94 -9.73 -1.14 -3.80
CA ILE A 94 -11.02 -0.93 -4.47
C ILE A 94 -12.05 -0.34 -3.49
N VAL A 95 -12.18 -0.91 -2.31
CA VAL A 95 -13.08 -0.40 -1.25
C VAL A 95 -12.68 1.02 -0.86
N THR A 96 -11.38 1.28 -0.73
CA THR A 96 -10.87 2.62 -0.42
C THR A 96 -11.23 3.61 -1.52
N TYR A 97 -11.06 3.24 -2.79
CA TYR A 97 -11.44 4.10 -3.93
C TYR A 97 -12.94 4.44 -3.92
N LEU A 98 -13.81 3.47 -3.64
CA LEU A 98 -15.25 3.70 -3.53
C LEU A 98 -15.61 4.55 -2.30
N ALA A 99 -14.97 4.32 -1.15
CA ALA A 99 -15.20 5.09 0.06
C ALA A 99 -14.67 6.53 -0.03
N LEU A 100 -13.59 6.76 -0.78
CA LEU A 100 -13.00 8.09 -1.01
C LEU A 100 -13.73 8.92 -2.08
N GLY A 101 -14.73 8.36 -2.77
CA GLY A 101 -15.48 9.04 -3.84
C GLY A 101 -16.18 10.35 -3.48
N ASN A 102 -16.12 10.79 -2.21
CA ASN A 102 -16.61 12.08 -1.75
C ASN A 102 -15.48 13.12 -1.64
N ILE A 103 -14.81 13.44 -2.75
CA ILE A 103 -13.83 14.55 -2.76
C ILE A 103 -14.61 15.86 -2.51
N PRO A 104 -14.22 16.70 -1.53
CA PRO A 104 -14.95 17.90 -1.17
C PRO A 104 -14.67 19.05 -2.15
N GLU A 105 -14.92 18.87 -3.45
CA GLU A 105 -15.16 20.03 -4.32
C GLU A 105 -16.59 20.57 -4.14
N THR A 106 -17.50 19.77 -3.56
CA THR A 106 -18.89 20.15 -3.28
C THR A 106 -19.14 20.64 -1.85
N VAL A 107 -18.19 20.53 -0.92
CA VAL A 107 -18.35 21.06 0.44
C VAL A 107 -17.21 22.02 0.78
N GLN A 108 -17.52 23.31 0.55
CA GLN A 108 -17.02 24.49 1.26
C GLN A 108 -16.02 24.16 2.37
N CYS A 109 -14.78 24.61 2.19
CA CYS A 109 -13.78 24.75 3.24
C CYS A 109 -14.44 25.41 4.47
N LYS A 110 -14.86 24.61 5.46
CA LYS A 110 -15.22 25.14 6.77
C LYS A 110 -13.93 25.44 7.50
N THR A 111 -13.36 26.60 7.21
CA THR A 111 -12.60 27.38 8.17
C THR A 111 -13.49 27.61 9.40
N LYS A 112 -13.18 26.90 10.48
CA LYS A 112 -13.50 27.32 11.84
C LYS A 112 -12.23 27.27 12.67
#